data_AF-A0A963Q0F3-F1
#
_entry.id   AF-A0A963Q0F3-F1
#
_cell.length_a   1.000
_cell.length_b   1.000
_cell.length_c   1.000
_cell.angle_alpha   90.00
_cell.angle_beta   90.00
_cell.angle_gamma   90.00
#
_symmetry.space_group_name_H-M   'P 1'
#
loop_
_entity.id
_entity.type
_entity.pdbx_description
1 polymer ?
#
loop_
_entity_poly.entity_id
_entity_poly.type
_entity_poly.pdbx_seq_one_letter_code
_entity_poly.pdbx_strand_id
1 'polypeptide(L)' 'MAFDLLISGAGPAGLCLARALSGNGMTIGLVDQLPRAVLADPPFDGREIALTQRSAQTLRELGLWQRIEAFDAAALSPL' A
#
# COMPACT_ATOMS: atom_id res chain seq x y z
N MET A 1 -23.25 -6.94 4.10
CA MET A 1 -22.49 -5.74 4.50
C MET A 1 -22.58 -4.74 3.36
N ALA A 2 -22.78 -3.46 3.65
CA ALA A 2 -22.76 -2.40 2.63
C ALA A 2 -21.41 -1.67 2.70
N PHE A 3 -20.81 -1.41 1.53
CA PHE A 3 -19.59 -0.63 1.39
C PHE A 3 -19.91 0.59 0.52
N ASP A 4 -19.33 1.74 0.85
CA ASP A 4 -19.42 2.95 0.01
C ASP A 4 -18.48 2.86 -1.19
N LEU A 5 -17.35 2.15 -1.01
CA LEU A 5 -16.36 1.87 -2.04
C LEU A 5 -15.80 0.45 -1.88
N LEU A 6 -15.72 -0.30 -2.97
CA LEU A 6 -15.04 -1.58 -3.04
C LEU A 6 -13.82 -1.47 -3.96
N ILE A 7 -12.63 -1.77 -3.43
CA ILE A 7 -11.37 -1.79 -4.16
C ILE A 7 -11.01 -3.25 -4.47
N SER A 8 -10.82 -3.55 -5.76
CA SER A 8 -10.36 -4.87 -6.22
C SER A 8 -8.85 -4.84 -6.45
N GLY A 9 -8.10 -5.56 -5.61
CA GLY A 9 -6.64 -5.67 -5.62
C GLY A 9 -5.99 -4.97 -4.42
N ALA A 10 -5.35 -5.75 -3.54
CA ALA A 10 -4.58 -5.32 -2.37
C ALA A 10 -3.07 -5.16 -2.66
N GLY A 11 -2.72 -4.81 -3.90
CA GLY A 11 -1.37 -4.37 -4.25
C GLY A 11 -1.07 -2.93 -3.83
N PRO A 12 0.11 -2.38 -4.20
CA PRO A 12 0.54 -1.04 -3.80
C PRO A 12 -0.48 0.05 -4.11
N ALA A 13 -1.07 0.05 -5.32
CA ALA A 13 -2.05 1.05 -5.74
C ALA A 13 -3.34 0.99 -4.91
N GLY A 14 -3.91 -0.21 -4.71
CA GLY A 14 -5.15 -0.39 -3.97
C GLY A 14 -5.00 -0.06 -2.49
N LEU A 15 -3.88 -0.45 -1.88
CA LEU A 15 -3.54 -0.10 -0.50
C LEU A 15 -3.30 1.41 -0.33
N CYS A 16 -2.62 2.06 -1.27
CA CYS A 16 -2.44 3.50 -1.25
C CYS A 16 -3.78 4.25 -1.38
N LEU A 17 -4.67 3.80 -2.27
CA LEU A 17 -6.00 4.39 -2.40
C LEU A 17 -6.83 4.23 -1.12
N ALA A 18 -6.87 3.02 -0.55
CA ALA A 18 -7.54 2.76 0.72
C ALA A 18 -6.98 3.65 1.84
N ARG A 19 -5.65 3.83 1.89
CA ARG A 19 -4.99 4.70 2.86
C ARG A 19 -5.36 6.17 2.67
N ALA A 20 -5.38 6.66 1.43
CA ALA A 20 -5.71 8.05 1.11
C ALA A 20 -7.14 8.41 1.51
N LEU A 21 -8.08 7.47 1.38
CA LEU A 21 -9.49 7.66 1.70
C LEU A 21 -9.84 7.32 3.16
N SER A 22 -8.97 6.58 3.86
CA SER A 22 -9.16 6.21 5.27
C SER A 22 -9.33 7.44 6.16
N GLY A 23 -10.30 7.38 7.07
CA GLY A 23 -10.58 8.47 8.03
C GLY A 23 -11.61 9.50 7.55
N ASN A 24 -12.12 9.40 6.32
CA ASN A 24 -13.15 10.30 5.79
C ASN A 24 -14.60 9.82 6.04
N GLY A 25 -14.80 8.92 7.02
CA GLY A 25 -16.13 8.39 7.37
C GLY A 25 -16.73 7.37 6.39
N MET A 26 -15.99 6.98 5.35
CA MET A 26 -16.43 5.97 4.39
C MET A 26 -16.17 4.53 4.87
N THR A 27 -17.10 3.63 4.56
CA THR A 27 -16.92 2.19 4.70
C THR A 27 -16.27 1.63 3.43
N ILE A 28 -14.97 1.38 3.49
CA ILE A 28 -14.16 0.93 2.35
C ILE A 28 -13.91 -0.59 2.46
N GLY A 29 -14.28 -1.33 1.42
CA GLY A 29 -13.92 -2.73 1.25
C GLY A 29 -12.68 -2.87 0.36
N LEU A 30 -11.76 -3.75 0.74
CA LEU A 30 -10.61 -4.13 -0.08
C LEU A 30 -10.62 -5.66 -0.26
N VAL A 31 -10.62 -6.11 -1.51
CA VAL A 31 -10.70 -7.53 -1.86
C VAL A 31 -9.50 -7.90 -2.72
N ASP A 32 -8.89 -9.03 -2.42
CA ASP A 32 -7.82 -9.62 -3.21
C ASP A 32 -8.04 -11.14 -3.30
N GLN A 33 -7.43 -11.77 -4.29
CA GLN A 33 -7.47 -13.22 -4.46
C GLN A 33 -6.51 -13.92 -3.47
N LEU A 34 -5.46 -13.24 -3.05
CA LEU A 34 -4.49 -13.77 -2.10
C LEU A 34 -5.05 -13.79 -0.67
N PRO A 35 -4.78 -14.85 0.10
CA PRO A 35 -5.14 -14.89 1.52
C PRO A 35 -4.49 -13.73 2.29
N ARG A 36 -5.20 -13.20 3.30
CA ARG A 36 -4.69 -12.11 4.14
C ARG A 36 -3.31 -12.39 4.75
N ALA A 37 -3.04 -13.64 5.13
CA ALA A 37 -1.74 -14.04 5.67
C ALA A 37 -0.61 -13.86 4.65
N VAL A 38 -0.86 -14.19 3.38
CA VAL A 38 0.10 -14.00 2.28
C VAL A 38 0.30 -12.51 1.97
N LEU A 39 -0.75 -11.68 2.06
CA LEU A 39 -0.61 -10.23 1.88
C LEU A 39 0.16 -9.57 3.02
N ALA A 40 0.02 -10.08 4.25
CA ALA A 40 0.71 -9.55 5.42
C ALA A 40 2.19 -9.91 5.48
N ASP A 41 2.55 -11.07 4.91
CA ASP A 41 3.92 -11.59 4.80
C ASP A 41 4.13 -12.17 3.39
N PRO A 42 4.31 -11.30 2.37
CA PRO A 42 4.45 -11.74 1.00
C PRO A 42 5.78 -12.47 0.79
N PRO A 43 5.79 -13.60 0.05
CA PRO A 43 7.03 -14.27 -0.28
C PRO A 43 7.89 -13.36 -1.18
N PHE A 44 9.21 -13.44 -1.02
CA PHE A 44 10.13 -12.77 -1.93
C PHE A 44 9.94 -13.28 -3.36
N ASP A 45 9.66 -12.38 -4.29
CA ASP A 45 9.39 -12.70 -5.70
C ASP A 45 10.34 -11.99 -6.68
N GLY A 46 11.36 -11.30 -6.16
CA GLY A 46 12.37 -10.60 -6.95
C GLY A 46 11.89 -9.36 -7.69
N ARG A 47 10.65 -8.90 -7.47
CA ARG A 47 10.13 -7.69 -8.12
C ARG A 47 10.56 -6.45 -7.35
N GLU A 48 11.23 -5.56 -8.07
CA GLU A 48 11.50 -4.19 -7.64
C GLU A 48 10.49 -3.22 -8.26
N ILE A 49 10.14 -2.16 -7.54
CA ILE A 49 9.23 -1.12 -8.04
C ILE A 49 10.00 0.20 -8.16
N ALA A 50 10.28 0.60 -9.40
CA ALA A 50 10.80 1.93 -9.68
C ALA A 50 9.72 2.99 -9.42
N LEU A 51 10.00 3.92 -8.50
CA LEU A 51 9.09 5.01 -8.16
C LEU A 51 9.53 6.31 -8.85
N THR A 52 8.58 7.00 -9.49
CA THR A 52 8.81 8.39 -9.89
C THR A 52 8.89 9.28 -8.65
N GLN A 53 9.50 10.48 -8.77
CA GLN A 53 9.52 11.43 -7.65
C GLN A 53 8.12 11.83 -7.19
N ARG A 54 7.15 11.93 -8.11
CA ARG A 54 5.76 12.18 -7.75
C ARG A 54 5.18 11.06 -6.89
N SER A 55 5.42 9.80 -7.27
CA SER A 55 4.96 8.63 -6.50
C SER A 55 5.60 8.60 -5.12
N ALA A 56 6.91 8.84 -5.03
CA ALA A 56 7.63 8.91 -3.75
C ALA A 56 7.07 10.03 -2.85
N GLN A 57 6.77 11.20 -3.41
CA GLN A 57 6.16 12.31 -2.68
C GLN A 57 4.78 11.94 -2.12
N THR A 58 3.92 11.31 -2.92
CA THR A 58 2.61 10.83 -2.45
C THR A 58 2.74 9.82 -1.32
N LEU A 59 3.69 8.87 -1.39
CA LEU A 59 3.93 7.92 -0.30
C LEU A 59 4.38 8.61 1.00
N ARG A 60 5.16 9.70 0.91
CA ARG A 60 5.53 10.52 2.07
C ARG A 60 4.33 11.25 2.68
N GLU A 61 3.50 11.86 1.84
CA GLU A 61 2.27 12.56 2.28
C GLU A 61 1.27 11.61 2.96
N LEU A 62 1.20 10.36 2.50
CA LEU A 62 0.39 9.31 3.12
C LEU A 62 0.99 8.72 4.41
N GLY A 63 2.19 9.16 4.79
CA GLY A 63 2.94 8.67 5.95
C GLY A 63 3.43 7.22 5.79
N LEU A 64 3.57 6.74 4.55
CA LEU A 64 4.01 5.38 4.25
C LEU A 64 5.53 5.27 4.18
N TRP A 65 6.21 6.33 3.73
CA TRP A 65 7.66 6.34 3.56
C TRP A 65 8.41 5.94 4.84
N GLN A 66 8.08 6.61 5.97
CA GLN A 66 8.71 6.31 7.26
C GLN A 66 8.36 4.91 7.77
N ARG A 67 7.18 4.38 7.43
CA ARG A 67 6.77 3.03 7.85
C ARG A 67 7.52 1.95 7.07
N ILE A 68 7.84 2.20 5.80
CA ILE A 68 8.64 1.31 4.96
C ILE A 68 10.09 1.29 5.48
N GLU A 69 10.71 2.46 5.70
CA GLU A 69 12.07 2.56 6.24
C GLU A 69 12.20 1.93 7.64
N ALA A 70 11.17 2.06 8.48
CA ALA A 70 11.15 1.44 9.81
C ALA A 70 10.96 -0.09 9.76
N PHE A 71 10.34 -0.61 8.70
CA PHE A 71 10.17 -2.05 8.49
C PHE A 71 11.47 -2.68 7.99
N ASP A 72 12.11 -2.04 7.01
CA ASP A 72 13.43 -2.42 6.52
C ASP A 72 14.19 -1.17 6.05
N ALA A 73 15.33 -0.91 6.70
CA ALA A 73 16.18 0.25 6.41
C ALA A 73 16.81 0.18 5.00
N ALA A 74 16.84 -1.00 4.37
CA ALA A 74 17.32 -1.21 3.00
C ALA A 74 16.18 -1.26 1.96
N ALA A 75 14.92 -1.09 2.35
CA ALA A 75 13.77 -1.19 1.44
C ALA A 75 13.73 -0.08 0.37
N LEU A 76 14.46 1.01 0.58
CA LEU A 76 14.54 2.13 -0.34
C LEU A 76 16.00 2.35 -0.73
N SER A 77 16.29 2.16 -2.02
CA SER A 77 17.62 2.50 -2.54
C SER A 77 17.91 3.98 -2.28
N PRO A 78 19.12 4.34 -1.84
CA PRO A 78 19.57 5.73 -1.87
C PRO A 78 19.48 6.25 -3.31
N LEU A 79 19.12 7.54 -3.43
CA LEU A 79 19.10 8.27 -4.70
C LEU A 79 20.52 8.57 -5.17
#